data_AF-A0A517D8E7-F1
#
_entry.id   AF-A0A517D8E7-F1
#
_cell.length_a   1.000
_cell.length_b   1.000
_cell.length_c   1.000
_cell.angle_alpha   90.00
_cell.angle_beta   90.00
_cell.angle_gamma   90.00
#
_symmetry.space_group_name_H-M   'P 1'
#
loop_
_entity.id
_entity.type
_entity.pdbx_description
1 polymer ?
#
loop_
_entity_poly.entity_id
_entity_poly.type
_entity_poly.pdbx_seq_one_letter_code
_entity_poly.pdbx_strand_id
1 'polypeptide(L)'
;MKTVKITLFDLGLNKVKEETLTKEALLSYQGEKTRLTLSDSSVHEGFIETSKFADDDIIGLWTFTFLNDETHDLESDYPLKNEQTWEFIPVSLITSVDLLLHSNPRWGGILTNKFQVVKPDLEEREKINKEFMKLMIERMKNGK
;
A
#
# COMPACT_ATOMS: atom_id res chain seq x y z
N MET A 1 24.45 -15.45 -8.87
CA MET A 1 23.06 -15.12 -8.46
C MET A 1 22.44 -14.24 -9.52
N LYS A 2 21.18 -14.48 -9.88
CA LYS A 2 20.42 -13.58 -10.75
C LYS A 2 20.11 -12.31 -9.95
N THR A 3 20.51 -11.16 -10.46
CA THR A 3 20.17 -9.87 -9.84
C THR A 3 18.69 -9.59 -10.08
N VAL A 4 17.91 -9.48 -9.00
CA VAL A 4 16.50 -9.08 -9.06
C VAL A 4 16.42 -7.56 -9.10
N LYS A 5 15.46 -7.03 -9.86
CA LYS A 5 15.19 -5.59 -9.95
C LYS A 5 13.92 -5.22 -9.21
N ILE A 6 13.93 -4.02 -8.65
CA ILE A 6 12.76 -3.27 -8.21
C ILE A 6 12.39 -2.28 -9.31
N THR A 7 11.16 -2.34 -9.80
CA THR A 7 10.56 -1.32 -10.66
C THR A 7 9.68 -0.43 -9.81
N LEU A 8 9.93 0.88 -9.82
CA LEU A 8 9.11 1.85 -9.10
C LEU A 8 8.10 2.50 -10.04
N PHE A 9 6.88 2.65 -9.53
CA PHE A 9 5.77 3.30 -10.20
C PHE A 9 5.25 4.46 -9.36
N ASP A 10 4.76 5.51 -10.02
CA ASP A 10 3.93 6.53 -9.37
C ASP A 10 2.49 6.03 -9.18
N LEU A 11 1.65 6.78 -8.47
CA LEU A 11 0.23 6.44 -8.27
C LEU A 11 -0.60 6.37 -9.56
N GLY A 12 -0.06 6.79 -10.71
CA GLY A 12 -0.64 6.63 -12.03
C GLY A 12 -0.16 5.39 -12.79
N LEU A 13 0.62 4.52 -12.14
CA LEU A 13 1.31 3.38 -12.75
C LEU A 13 2.31 3.75 -13.84
N ASN A 14 2.84 4.97 -13.82
CA ASN A 14 3.96 5.33 -14.68
C ASN A 14 5.25 4.87 -14.03
N LYS A 15 6.11 4.17 -14.78
CA LYS A 15 7.43 3.76 -14.30
C LYS A 15 8.29 5.00 -14.05
N VAL A 16 8.80 5.11 -12.82
CA VAL A 16 9.66 6.20 -12.35
C VAL A 16 11.13 5.84 -12.46
N LYS A 17 11.53 4.69 -11.90
CA LYS A 17 12.91 4.18 -11.95
C LYS A 17 12.97 2.66 -11.81
N GLU A 18 14.15 2.11 -12.08
CA GLU A 18 14.53 0.75 -11.71
C GLU A 18 15.78 0.80 -10.84
N GLU A 19 15.87 -0.12 -9.89
CA GLU A 19 17.08 -0.34 -9.12
C GLU A 19 17.25 -1.81 -8.73
N THR A 20 18.43 -2.16 -8.26
CA THR A 20 18.72 -3.51 -7.79
C THR A 20 18.00 -3.77 -6.47
N LEU A 21 17.41 -4.95 -6.33
CA LEU A 21 16.88 -5.42 -5.06
C LEU A 21 18.03 -5.59 -4.05
N THR A 22 18.09 -4.71 -3.06
CA THR A 22 18.95 -4.85 -1.87
C THR A 22 18.12 -4.67 -0.62
N LYS A 23 18.66 -5.09 0.53
CA LYS A 23 18.03 -4.89 1.83
C LYS A 23 17.80 -3.39 2.12
N GLU A 24 18.78 -2.56 1.79
CA GLU A 24 18.70 -1.10 1.95
C GLU A 24 17.60 -0.50 1.07
N ALA A 25 17.47 -0.97 -0.17
CA ALA A 25 16.41 -0.53 -1.07
C ALA A 25 15.04 -0.87 -0.48
N LEU A 26 14.82 -2.11 -0.03
CA LEU A 26 13.54 -2.51 0.57
C LEU A 26 13.18 -1.73 1.84
N LEU A 27 14.16 -1.49 2.72
CA LEU A 27 13.96 -0.70 3.94
C LEU A 27 13.50 0.74 3.62
N SER A 28 13.94 1.30 2.49
CA SER A 28 13.53 2.64 2.06
C SER A 28 12.07 2.75 1.60
N TYR A 29 11.41 1.60 1.30
CA TYR A 29 10.03 1.54 0.82
C TYR A 29 9.06 0.91 1.82
N GLN A 30 9.43 0.89 3.10
CA GLN A 30 8.61 0.34 4.17
C GLN A 30 7.16 0.84 4.12
N GLY A 31 6.21 -0.09 4.06
CA GLY A 31 4.77 0.16 4.03
C GLY A 31 4.22 0.57 2.66
N GLU A 32 5.04 0.65 1.61
CA GLU A 32 4.58 0.86 0.23
C GLU A 32 3.93 -0.41 -0.33
N LYS A 33 2.90 -0.23 -1.16
CA LYS A 33 2.24 -1.30 -1.91
C LYS A 33 3.22 -1.91 -2.89
N THR A 34 3.36 -3.21 -2.80
CA THR A 34 4.34 -4.01 -3.52
C THR A 34 3.64 -5.19 -4.18
N ARG A 35 4.08 -5.52 -5.38
CA ARG A 35 3.76 -6.75 -6.10
C ARG A 35 5.04 -7.52 -6.33
N LEU A 36 5.05 -8.78 -5.90
CA LEU A 36 6.15 -9.72 -6.09
C LEU A 36 5.74 -10.77 -7.11
N THR A 37 6.60 -11.05 -8.07
CA THR A 37 6.44 -12.18 -8.98
C THR A 37 7.49 -13.23 -8.64
N LEU A 38 7.05 -14.46 -8.37
CA LEU A 38 7.93 -15.56 -7.97
C LEU A 38 8.38 -16.41 -9.16
N SER A 39 9.32 -17.31 -8.90
CA SER A 39 9.92 -18.19 -9.91
C SER A 39 8.94 -19.19 -10.55
N ASP A 40 7.84 -19.50 -9.88
CA ASP A 40 6.73 -20.30 -10.40
C ASP A 40 5.66 -19.45 -11.12
N SER A 41 5.94 -18.15 -11.31
CA SER A 41 5.04 -17.14 -11.89
C SER A 41 3.85 -16.76 -11.00
N SER A 42 3.80 -17.19 -9.73
CA SER A 42 2.80 -16.68 -8.79
C SER A 42 3.03 -15.18 -8.53
N VAL A 43 1.93 -14.48 -8.25
CA VAL A 43 1.94 -13.04 -7.98
C VAL A 43 1.37 -12.82 -6.59
N HIS A 44 2.09 -12.03 -5.79
CA HIS A 44 1.75 -11.73 -4.40
C HIS A 44 1.75 -10.22 -4.20
N GLU A 45 0.68 -9.70 -3.62
CA GLU A 45 0.47 -8.26 -3.46
C GLU A 45 0.18 -7.91 -2.01
N GLY A 46 0.78 -6.82 -1.54
CA GLY A 46 0.61 -6.37 -0.17
C GLY A 46 1.46 -5.15 0.11
N PHE A 47 1.41 -4.67 1.34
CA PHE A 47 2.27 -3.59 1.80
C PHE A 47 3.54 -4.19 2.40
N ILE A 48 4.69 -3.71 1.96
CA ILE A 48 5.95 -4.29 2.38
C ILE A 48 6.26 -3.99 3.85
N GLU A 49 6.80 -4.98 4.55
CA GLU A 49 7.32 -4.89 5.90
C GLU A 49 8.61 -5.67 6.01
N THR A 50 9.69 -4.95 6.28
CA THR A 50 11.04 -5.52 6.40
C THR A 50 11.63 -5.35 7.80
N SER A 51 11.06 -4.48 8.64
CA SER A 51 11.63 -4.12 9.95
C SER A 51 11.54 -5.23 10.99
N LYS A 52 10.61 -6.18 10.81
CA LYS A 52 10.41 -7.31 11.72
C LYS A 52 11.31 -8.52 11.45
N PHE A 53 12.00 -8.56 10.29
CA PHE A 53 12.63 -9.79 9.79
C PHE A 53 14.03 -9.53 9.21
N ALA A 54 14.72 -8.51 9.71
CA ALA A 54 15.95 -7.98 9.12
C ALA A 54 17.07 -9.03 8.93
N ASP A 55 17.04 -10.16 9.63
CA ASP A 55 18.11 -11.17 9.58
C ASP A 55 17.79 -12.38 8.67
N ASP A 56 16.55 -12.51 8.21
CA ASP A 56 16.15 -13.57 7.29
C ASP A 56 15.96 -12.96 5.89
N ASP A 57 16.53 -13.56 4.84
CA ASP A 57 16.35 -13.17 3.44
C ASP A 57 14.88 -13.35 2.97
N ILE A 58 13.95 -12.63 3.60
CA ILE A 58 12.51 -12.77 3.52
C ILE A 58 11.90 -11.36 3.42
N ILE A 59 10.89 -11.24 2.58
CA ILE A 59 10.04 -10.06 2.48
C ILE A 59 8.69 -10.39 3.14
N GLY A 60 8.28 -9.58 4.11
CA GLY A 60 6.93 -9.60 4.65
C GLY A 60 6.01 -8.74 3.79
N LEU A 61 4.86 -9.29 3.40
CA LEU A 61 3.75 -8.54 2.83
C LEU A 61 2.57 -8.62 3.79
N TRP A 62 1.94 -7.48 4.08
CA TRP A 62 0.69 -7.46 4.83
C TRP A 62 -0.46 -6.86 4.02
N THR A 63 -1.66 -7.35 4.29
CA THR A 63 -2.93 -6.89 3.71
C THR A 63 -3.95 -6.67 4.83
N PHE A 64 -4.98 -5.88 4.56
CA PHE A 64 -6.11 -5.71 5.47
C PHE A 64 -7.01 -6.94 5.42
N THR A 65 -7.25 -7.60 6.55
CA THR A 65 -8.01 -8.87 6.60
C THR A 65 -9.49 -8.67 6.25
N PHE A 66 -10.08 -7.56 6.70
CA PHE A 66 -11.52 -7.27 6.55
C PHE A 66 -11.81 -6.11 5.62
N LEU A 67 -10.96 -5.89 4.60
CA LEU A 67 -11.19 -4.86 3.60
C LEU A 67 -12.20 -5.35 2.56
N ASN A 68 -13.26 -4.58 2.36
CA ASN A 68 -14.12 -4.73 1.20
C ASN A 68 -13.49 -3.98 0.01
N ASP A 69 -13.14 -4.72 -1.03
CA ASP A 69 -12.47 -4.18 -2.22
C ASP A 69 -13.36 -3.28 -3.09
N GLU A 70 -14.70 -3.35 -2.95
CA GLU A 70 -15.65 -2.53 -3.70
C GLU A 70 -15.87 -1.17 -3.02
N THR A 71 -16.03 -1.17 -1.69
CA THR A 71 -16.29 0.05 -0.90
C THR A 71 -15.01 0.69 -0.37
N HIS A 72 -13.90 -0.05 -0.36
CA HIS A 72 -12.64 0.33 0.24
C HIS A 72 -12.70 0.59 1.75
N ASP A 73 -13.72 0.03 2.42
CA ASP A 73 -13.94 0.14 3.85
C ASP A 73 -13.56 -1.15 4.61
N LEU A 74 -13.20 -0.98 5.89
CA LEU A 74 -12.92 -2.09 6.79
C LEU A 74 -14.23 -2.56 7.43
N GLU A 75 -14.69 -3.76 7.08
CA GLU A 75 -15.96 -4.38 7.50
C GLU A 75 -15.86 -5.17 8.80
N SER A 76 -15.05 -4.68 9.75
CA SER A 76 -15.00 -5.27 11.08
C SER A 76 -14.99 -4.22 12.19
N ASP A 77 -15.60 -4.60 13.31
CA ASP A 77 -15.63 -3.80 14.51
C ASP A 77 -14.33 -3.93 15.31
N TYR A 78 -14.13 -3.01 16.25
CA TYR A 78 -13.03 -3.14 17.20
C TYR A 78 -13.18 -4.42 18.04
N PRO A 79 -12.07 -5.14 18.32
CA PRO A 79 -10.68 -4.76 18.05
C PRO A 79 -10.13 -5.21 16.68
N LEU A 80 -10.91 -5.94 15.88
CA LEU A 80 -10.48 -6.59 14.65
C LEU A 80 -10.37 -5.64 13.45
N LYS A 81 -10.87 -4.40 13.58
CA LYS A 81 -10.90 -3.39 12.52
C LYS A 81 -9.60 -3.26 11.72
N ASN A 82 -8.45 -3.30 12.40
CA ASN A 82 -7.13 -3.13 11.78
C ASN A 82 -6.34 -4.45 11.72
N GLU A 83 -7.01 -5.60 11.77
CA GLU A 83 -6.35 -6.88 11.63
C GLU A 83 -5.69 -7.01 10.26
N GLN A 84 -4.48 -7.59 10.28
CA GLN A 84 -3.63 -7.73 9.11
C GLN A 84 -3.37 -9.20 8.84
N THR A 85 -3.49 -9.60 7.58
CA THR A 85 -3.02 -10.89 7.10
C THR A 85 -1.59 -10.73 6.62
N TRP A 86 -0.73 -11.70 6.93
CA TRP A 86 0.71 -11.65 6.68
C TRP A 86 1.15 -12.80 5.79
N GLU A 87 1.99 -12.48 4.81
CA GLU A 87 2.68 -13.45 3.97
C GLU A 87 4.19 -13.19 4.02
N PHE A 88 4.98 -14.27 4.03
CA PHE A 88 6.43 -14.22 4.15
C PHE A 88 7.07 -14.94 2.97
N ILE A 89 7.80 -14.19 2.16
CA ILE A 89 8.31 -14.65 0.87
C ILE A 89 9.85 -14.62 0.89
N PRO A 90 10.52 -15.78 0.73
CA PRO A 90 11.97 -15.82 0.56
C PRO A 90 12.43 -15.03 -0.67
N VAL A 91 13.44 -14.17 -0.49
CA VAL A 91 14.03 -13.36 -1.57
C VAL A 91 14.55 -14.22 -2.71
N SER A 92 15.02 -15.44 -2.41
CA SER A 92 15.52 -16.40 -3.40
C SER A 92 14.48 -16.88 -4.41
N LEU A 93 13.18 -16.76 -4.10
CA LEU A 93 12.09 -17.14 -4.99
C LEU A 93 11.63 -15.98 -5.88
N ILE A 94 12.02 -14.75 -5.58
CA ILE A 94 11.53 -13.55 -6.27
C ILE A 94 12.25 -13.38 -7.60
N THR A 95 11.48 -13.09 -8.64
CA THR A 95 12.01 -12.80 -9.99
C THR A 95 11.84 -11.33 -10.39
N SER A 96 10.84 -10.64 -9.86
CA SER A 96 10.65 -9.19 -10.01
C SER A 96 9.92 -8.60 -8.81
N VAL A 97 10.21 -7.34 -8.51
CA VAL A 97 9.53 -6.53 -7.51
C VAL A 97 8.99 -5.28 -8.20
N ASP A 98 7.68 -5.05 -8.09
CA ASP A 98 7.06 -3.80 -8.51
C ASP A 98 6.55 -3.07 -7.27
N LEU A 99 6.83 -1.77 -7.18
CA LEU A 99 6.58 -0.96 -5.99
C LEU A 99 5.86 0.32 -6.39
N LEU A 100 4.76 0.62 -5.69
CA LEU A 100 3.97 1.81 -5.92
C LEU A 100 4.37 2.88 -4.91
N LEU A 101 5.02 3.94 -5.38
CA LEU A 101 5.45 5.05 -4.52
C LEU A 101 4.25 5.82 -3.97
N HIS A 102 4.37 6.18 -2.71
CA HIS A 102 3.37 6.96 -1.98
C HIS A 102 1.99 6.32 -1.83
N SER A 103 1.98 5.00 -1.73
CA SER A 103 0.79 4.17 -1.59
C SER A 103 0.54 3.69 -0.16
N ASN A 104 1.40 4.05 0.79
CA ASN A 104 1.22 3.70 2.21
C ASN A 104 -0.14 4.22 2.74
N PRO A 105 -1.03 3.32 3.22
CA PRO A 105 -2.39 3.68 3.58
C PRO A 105 -2.45 4.61 4.81
N ARG A 106 -1.37 4.68 5.60
CA ARG A 106 -1.25 5.60 6.74
C ARG A 106 -1.24 7.07 6.31
N TRP A 107 -1.09 7.36 5.03
CA TRP A 107 -1.09 8.73 4.49
C TRP A 107 -2.49 9.21 4.05
N GLY A 108 -3.55 8.47 4.38
CA GLY A 108 -4.94 8.89 4.10
C GLY A 108 -5.39 8.63 2.66
N GLY A 109 -4.76 7.66 1.99
CA GLY A 109 -5.21 7.13 0.70
C GLY A 109 -6.42 6.22 0.84
N ILE A 110 -7.04 5.88 -0.30
CA ILE A 110 -8.08 4.84 -0.33
C ILE A 110 -7.41 3.49 -0.03
N LEU A 111 -8.06 2.68 0.82
CA LEU A 111 -7.53 1.38 1.21
C LEU A 111 -7.71 0.37 0.07
N THR A 112 -6.65 -0.32 -0.30
CA THR A 112 -6.68 -1.41 -1.27
C THR A 112 -5.67 -2.47 -0.90
N ASN A 113 -6.02 -3.74 -1.09
CA ASN A 113 -5.05 -4.83 -1.01
C ASN A 113 -4.32 -5.02 -2.35
N LYS A 114 -4.90 -4.58 -3.46
CA LYS A 114 -4.40 -4.78 -4.82
C LYS A 114 -3.37 -3.73 -5.26
N PHE A 115 -2.44 -4.13 -6.13
CA PHE A 115 -1.52 -3.25 -6.84
C PHE A 115 -2.24 -2.58 -8.01
N GLN A 116 -2.93 -1.47 -7.73
CA GLN A 116 -3.73 -0.77 -8.73
C GLN A 116 -3.74 0.74 -8.50
N VAL A 117 -4.07 1.49 -9.56
CA VAL A 117 -4.46 2.89 -9.39
C VAL A 117 -5.80 2.92 -8.68
N VAL A 118 -5.81 3.43 -7.45
CA VAL A 118 -7.06 3.81 -6.79
C VAL A 118 -7.18 5.31 -6.91
N LYS A 119 -7.88 5.75 -7.96
CA LYS A 119 -8.23 7.16 -8.06
C LYS A 119 -9.22 7.42 -6.93
N PRO A 120 -9.02 8.47 -6.13
CA PRO A 120 -10.18 9.03 -5.48
C PRO A 120 -11.20 9.34 -6.56
N ASP A 121 -12.47 9.01 -6.32
CA ASP A 121 -13.50 9.78 -6.98
C ASP A 121 -13.23 11.24 -6.56
N LEU A 122 -12.60 11.98 -7.47
CA LEU A 122 -12.21 13.36 -7.27
C LEU A 122 -13.46 14.21 -7.04
N GLU A 123 -14.59 13.83 -7.64
CA GLU A 123 -15.88 14.48 -7.42
C GLU A 123 -16.37 14.23 -6.00
N GLU A 124 -16.25 13.00 -5.49
CA GLU A 124 -16.63 12.66 -4.12
C GLU A 124 -15.72 13.32 -3.08
N ARG A 125 -14.39 13.35 -3.30
CA ARG A 125 -13.47 14.09 -2.44
C ARG A 125 -13.71 15.59 -2.47
N GLU A 126 -13.98 16.18 -3.63
CA GLU A 126 -14.35 17.59 -3.72
C GLU A 126 -15.67 17.88 -3.00
N LYS A 127 -16.64 16.97 -3.10
CA LYS A 127 -17.93 17.07 -2.41
C LYS A 127 -17.76 17.00 -0.89
N ILE A 128 -17.00 16.03 -0.38
CA ILE A 128 -16.67 15.89 1.05
C ILE A 128 -15.93 17.13 1.56
N ASN A 129 -14.92 17.61 0.82
CA ASN A 129 -14.17 18.81 1.19
C ASN A 129 -15.06 20.06 1.20
N LYS A 130 -15.97 20.22 0.23
CA LYS A 130 -16.95 21.31 0.21
C LYS A 130 -17.90 21.25 1.40
N GLU A 131 -18.42 20.08 1.75
CA GLU A 131 -19.28 19.92 2.93
C GLU A 131 -18.54 20.18 4.23
N PHE A 132 -17.32 19.66 4.38
CA PHE A 132 -16.48 19.92 5.54
C PHE A 132 -16.19 21.41 5.72
N MET A 133 -15.81 22.11 4.64
CA MET A 133 -15.57 23.55 4.67
C MET A 133 -16.84 24.34 5.01
N LYS A 134 -18.01 23.91 4.52
CA LYS A 134 -19.29 24.52 4.87
C LYS A 134 -19.60 24.37 6.36
N LEU A 135 -19.43 23.17 6.92
CA LEU A 135 -19.58 22.89 8.35
C LEU A 135 -18.62 23.73 9.21
N MET A 136 -17.36 23.87 8.79
CA MET A 136 -16.37 24.70 9.48
C MET A 136 -16.79 26.18 9.49
N ILE A 137 -17.25 26.70 8.35
CA ILE A 137 -17.73 28.09 8.25
C ILE A 137 -18.97 28.32 9.12
N GLU A 138 -19.92 27.37 9.14
CA GLU A 138 -21.11 27.45 10.00
C GLU A 138 -20.74 27.43 11.50
N ARG A 139 -19.78 26.60 11.91
CA ARG A 139 -19.25 26.60 13.28
C ARG A 139 -18.58 27.92 13.65
N MET A 140 -17.75 28.46 12.75
CA MET A 140 -17.09 29.76 12.96
C MET A 140 -18.10 30.91 13.05
N LYS A 141 -19.21 30.85 12.32
CA LYS A 141 -20.29 31.85 12.40
C LYS A 141 -21.15 31.73 13.65
N ASN A 142 -21.28 30.52 14.20
CA ASN A 142 -22.18 30.25 15.33
C ASN A 142 -21.49 30.27 16.72
N GLY A 143 -20.18 30.54 16.79
CA GLY A 143 -19.50 30.95 18.03
C GLY A 143 -19.62 29.99 19.22
N LYS A 144 -19.64 28.68 18.99
CA LYS A 144 -19.47 27.64 20.02
C LYS A 144 -18.38 26.67 19.62
#